data_AF-A0A7W1DPF2-F1
#
_entry.id   AF-A0A7W1DPF2-F1
#
_cell.length_a   1.000
_cell.length_b   1.000
_cell.length_c   1.000
_cell.angle_alpha   90.00
_cell.angle_beta   90.00
_cell.angle_gamma   90.00
#
_symmetry.space_group_name_H-M   'P 1'
#
loop_
_entity.id
_entity.type
_entity.pdbx_description
1 polymer ?
#
loop_
_entity_poly.entity_id
_entity_poly.type
_entity_poly.pdbx_seq_one_letter_code
_entity_poly.pdbx_strand_id
1 'polypeptide(L)'
;MSEHSRIEDWRRRIDSDPASIAFAALAEEYRRTGRFEEAIAVCAGGLKRHPSYLSAHVTLGRALLETGRLDEARATLEFVLGAAPENLPAIQALAQLNRRVAATGGALFVHPSSVLNPQVQA
;
A
#
# COMPACT_ATOMS: atom_id res chain seq x y z
N MET A 1 -11.17 24.99 -11.92
CA MET A 1 -10.64 23.96 -12.84
C MET A 1 -9.94 22.87 -12.01
N SER A 2 -10.51 22.50 -10.86
CA SER A 2 -11.45 21.39 -10.68
C SER A 2 -10.72 20.04 -10.76
N GLU A 3 -10.11 19.62 -9.64
CA GLU A 3 -9.48 18.30 -9.43
C GLU A 3 -10.34 17.12 -9.90
N HIS A 4 -11.67 17.31 -9.91
CA HIS A 4 -12.66 16.42 -10.52
C HIS A 4 -12.31 16.00 -11.97
N SER A 5 -11.79 16.93 -12.79
CA SER A 5 -11.51 16.67 -14.21
C SER A 5 -10.34 15.71 -14.43
N ARG A 6 -9.38 15.61 -13.49
CA ARG A 6 -8.19 14.76 -13.65
C ARG A 6 -8.51 13.30 -13.37
N ILE A 7 -9.31 13.05 -12.34
CA ILE A 7 -9.77 11.68 -11.98
C ILE A 7 -10.62 11.11 -13.13
N GLU A 8 -11.53 11.92 -13.68
CA GLU A 8 -12.37 11.50 -14.82
C GLU A 8 -11.56 11.24 -16.10
N ASP A 9 -10.53 12.07 -16.37
CA ASP A 9 -9.64 11.87 -17.53
C ASP A 9 -8.84 10.57 -17.43
N TRP A 10 -8.28 10.29 -16.25
CA TRP A 10 -7.59 9.04 -15.97
C TRP A 10 -8.52 7.83 -16.02
N ARG A 11 -9.76 7.95 -15.51
CA ARG A 11 -10.77 6.89 -15.60
C ARG A 11 -11.15 6.59 -17.05
N ARG A 12 -11.33 7.62 -17.89
CA ARG A 12 -11.58 7.45 -19.33
C ARG A 12 -10.40 6.77 -20.04
N ARG A 13 -9.17 7.11 -19.65
CA ARG A 13 -7.95 6.46 -20.17
C ARG A 13 -7.88 4.98 -19.81
N ILE A 14 -8.25 4.60 -18.59
CA ILE A 14 -8.30 3.19 -18.18
C ILE A 14 -9.45 2.45 -18.87
N ASP A 15 -10.56 3.13 -19.15
CA ASP A 15 -11.66 2.55 -19.92
C ASP A 15 -11.23 2.27 -21.38
N SER A 16 -10.46 3.20 -21.97
CA SER A 16 -9.93 3.06 -23.33
C SER A 16 -8.76 2.10 -23.44
N ASP A 17 -7.86 2.08 -22.45
CA ASP A 17 -6.76 1.13 -22.34
C ASP A 17 -6.73 0.50 -20.93
N PRO A 18 -7.49 -0.58 -20.73
CA PRO A 18 -7.63 -1.22 -19.42
C PRO A 18 -6.35 -1.91 -18.95
N ALA A 19 -5.38 -2.08 -19.84
CA ALA A 19 -4.07 -2.65 -19.59
C ALA A 19 -3.01 -1.57 -19.34
N SER A 20 -3.34 -0.28 -19.32
CA SER A 20 -2.34 0.75 -19.12
C SER A 20 -2.01 0.92 -17.64
N ILE A 21 -0.74 1.20 -17.31
CA ILE A 21 -0.27 1.54 -15.96
C ILE A 21 -0.90 2.85 -15.40
N ALA A 22 -1.77 3.49 -16.17
CA ALA A 22 -2.56 4.67 -15.81
C ALA A 22 -3.37 4.51 -14.51
N PHE A 23 -3.76 3.27 -14.14
CA PHE A 23 -4.45 3.00 -12.88
C PHE A 23 -3.64 3.41 -11.65
N ALA A 24 -2.30 3.35 -11.70
CA ALA A 24 -1.45 3.75 -10.59
C ALA A 24 -1.44 5.29 -10.41
N ALA A 25 -1.46 6.03 -11.52
CA ALA A 25 -1.59 7.49 -11.49
C ALA A 25 -2.97 7.90 -10.93
N LEU A 26 -4.04 7.22 -11.36
CA LEU A 26 -5.38 7.44 -10.82
C LEU A 26 -5.46 7.14 -9.31
N ALA A 27 -4.88 6.03 -8.86
CA ALA A 27 -4.87 5.66 -7.45
C ALA A 27 -4.08 6.66 -6.59
N GLU A 28 -2.98 7.22 -7.10
CA GLU A 28 -2.24 8.26 -6.38
C GLU A 28 -3.03 9.58 -6.29
N GLU A 29 -3.77 9.96 -7.35
CA GLU A 29 -4.66 11.13 -7.28
C GLU A 29 -5.81 10.88 -6.28
N TYR A 30 -6.41 9.68 -6.27
CA TYR A 30 -7.40 9.30 -5.26
C TYR A 30 -6.85 9.40 -3.83
N ARG A 31 -5.64 8.86 -3.61
CA ARG A 31 -4.94 8.94 -2.31
C ARG A 31 -4.68 10.40 -1.90
N ARG A 32 -4.34 11.29 -2.83
CA ARG A 32 -4.14 12.72 -2.57
C ARG A 32 -5.43 13.45 -2.22
N THR A 33 -6.54 13.06 -2.83
CA THR A 33 -7.88 13.60 -2.52
C THR A 33 -8.51 13.04 -1.25
N GLY A 34 -7.80 12.17 -0.51
CA GLY A 34 -8.30 11.51 0.70
C GLY A 34 -9.28 10.35 0.45
N ARG A 35 -9.50 9.99 -0.82
CA ARG A 35 -10.38 8.89 -1.24
C ARG A 35 -9.60 7.57 -1.22
N PHE A 36 -9.22 7.11 -0.04
CA PHE A 36 -8.35 5.94 0.12
C PHE A 36 -9.00 4.63 -0.32
N GLU A 37 -10.30 4.44 -0.06
CA GLU A 37 -11.03 3.22 -0.49
C GLU A 37 -11.11 3.10 -2.02
N GLU A 38 -11.34 4.21 -2.71
CA GLU A 38 -11.34 4.24 -4.18
C GLU A 38 -9.94 3.96 -4.73
N ALA A 39 -8.88 4.52 -4.12
CA ALA A 39 -7.50 4.20 -4.47
C ALA A 39 -7.20 2.70 -4.34
N ILE A 40 -7.67 2.06 -3.26
CA ILE A 40 -7.53 0.62 -3.03
C ILE A 40 -8.24 -0.16 -4.14
N ALA A 41 -9.48 0.18 -4.47
CA ALA A 41 -10.25 -0.50 -5.50
C ALA A 41 -9.60 -0.41 -6.88
N VAL A 42 -9.10 0.78 -7.25
CA VAL A 42 -8.41 1.02 -8.53
C VAL A 42 -7.09 0.27 -8.59
N CYS A 43 -6.28 0.32 -7.52
CA CYS A 43 -5.04 -0.46 -7.45
C CYS A 43 -5.31 -1.96 -7.54
N ALA A 44 -6.28 -2.49 -6.77
CA ALA A 44 -6.61 -3.91 -6.79
C ALA A 44 -7.10 -4.37 -8.18
N GLY A 45 -7.93 -3.57 -8.86
CA GLY A 45 -8.38 -3.85 -10.22
C GLY A 45 -7.23 -3.84 -11.24
N GLY A 46 -6.33 -2.86 -11.13
CA GLY A 46 -5.15 -2.77 -12.00
C GLY A 46 -4.12 -3.88 -11.76
N LEU A 47 -3.89 -4.24 -10.49
CA LEU A 47 -2.99 -5.32 -10.09
C LEU A 47 -3.47 -6.71 -10.52
N LYS A 48 -4.79 -6.91 -10.71
CA LYS A 48 -5.30 -8.14 -11.35
C LYS A 48 -4.78 -8.32 -12.79
N ARG A 49 -4.52 -7.20 -13.49
CA ARG A 49 -3.98 -7.20 -14.85
C ARG A 49 -2.46 -7.10 -14.88
N HIS A 50 -1.89 -6.36 -13.92
CA HIS A 50 -0.45 -6.14 -13.76
C HIS A 50 0.03 -6.54 -12.37
N PRO A 51 0.09 -7.84 -12.06
CA PRO A 51 0.43 -8.31 -10.71
C PRO A 51 1.87 -7.95 -10.31
N SER A 52 2.77 -7.77 -11.27
CA SER A 52 4.17 -7.38 -11.04
C SER A 52 4.39 -5.88 -10.91
N TYR A 53 3.35 -5.04 -10.95
CA TYR A 53 3.54 -3.59 -10.92
C TYR A 53 3.75 -3.08 -9.48
N LEU A 54 5.02 -3.06 -9.06
CA LEU A 54 5.44 -2.75 -7.70
C LEU A 54 4.99 -1.36 -7.21
N SER A 55 5.00 -0.33 -8.06
CA SER A 55 4.54 1.01 -7.67
C SER A 55 3.08 1.03 -7.26
N ALA A 56 2.19 0.25 -7.88
CA ALA A 56 0.80 0.19 -7.45
C ALA A 56 0.64 -0.57 -6.13
N HIS A 57 1.44 -1.61 -5.88
CA HIS A 57 1.47 -2.28 -4.58
C HIS A 57 1.91 -1.32 -3.46
N VAL A 58 2.88 -0.45 -3.73
CA VAL A 58 3.28 0.60 -2.77
C VAL A 58 2.14 1.59 -2.52
N THR A 59 1.48 2.08 -3.57
CA THR A 59 0.33 2.99 -3.42
C THR A 59 -0.82 2.32 -2.68
N LEU A 60 -1.07 1.04 -2.95
CA LEU A 60 -2.07 0.23 -2.25
C LEU A 60 -1.72 0.10 -0.76
N GLY A 61 -0.48 -0.28 -0.43
CA GLY A 61 -0.01 -0.38 0.95
C GLY A 61 -0.14 0.95 1.71
N ARG A 62 0.18 2.08 1.06
CA ARG A 62 -0.01 3.42 1.64
C ARG A 62 -1.47 3.79 1.83
N ALA A 63 -2.34 3.47 0.89
CA ALA A 63 -3.78 3.70 1.04
C ALA A 63 -4.37 2.83 2.17
N LEU A 64 -3.96 1.56 2.27
CA LEU A 64 -4.37 0.64 3.33
C LEU A 64 -3.94 1.15 4.71
N LEU A 65 -2.73 1.70 4.83
CA LEU A 65 -2.25 2.36 6.06
C LEU A 65 -3.16 3.48 6.53
N GLU A 66 -3.63 4.32 5.60
CA GLU A 66 -4.53 5.45 5.90
C GLU A 66 -5.93 4.98 6.27
N THR A 67 -6.41 3.88 5.70
CA THR A 67 -7.67 3.24 6.10
C THR A 67 -7.59 2.43 7.39
N GLY A 68 -6.41 2.28 8.00
CA GLY A 68 -6.21 1.48 9.21
C GLY A 68 -6.14 -0.04 8.97
N ARG A 69 -6.13 -0.49 7.71
CA ARG A 69 -5.99 -1.91 7.33
C ARG A 69 -4.51 -2.34 7.39
N LEU A 70 -3.95 -2.33 8.60
CA LEU A 70 -2.52 -2.52 8.84
C LEU A 70 -2.03 -3.92 8.43
N ASP A 71 -2.83 -4.96 8.61
CA ASP A 71 -2.44 -6.34 8.25
C ASP A 71 -2.22 -6.51 6.74
N GLU A 72 -3.18 -6.03 5.94
CA GLU A 72 -3.09 -6.09 4.48
C GLU A 72 -2.02 -5.16 3.92
N ALA A 73 -1.84 -3.98 4.55
CA ALA A 73 -0.77 -3.08 4.20
C ALA A 73 0.60 -3.76 4.39
N ARG A 74 0.79 -4.49 5.50
CA ARG A 74 2.02 -5.22 5.79
C ARG A 74 2.30 -6.25 4.72
N ALA A 75 1.35 -7.16 4.45
CA ALA A 75 1.52 -8.21 3.46
C ALA A 75 1.85 -7.65 2.06
N THR A 76 1.18 -6.57 1.66
CA THR A 76 1.41 -5.92 0.36
C THR A 76 2.81 -5.30 0.28
N LEU A 77 3.24 -4.60 1.33
CA LEU A 77 4.55 -3.94 1.34
C LEU A 77 5.70 -4.94 1.48
N GLU A 78 5.52 -6.03 2.24
CA GLU A 78 6.49 -7.12 2.32
C GLU A 78 6.68 -7.82 0.98
N PHE A 79 5.59 -8.02 0.22
CA PHE A 79 5.69 -8.53 -1.16
C PHE A 79 6.53 -7.61 -2.04
N VAL A 80 6.33 -6.28 -1.94
CA VAL A 80 7.14 -5.31 -2.70
C VAL A 80 8.61 -5.39 -2.31
N LEU A 81 8.93 -5.48 -1.02
CA LEU A 81 10.33 -5.59 -0.57
C LEU A 81 10.96 -6.93 -0.94
N GLY A 82 10.17 -8.01 -1.02
CA GLY A 82 10.65 -9.28 -1.54
C GLY A 82 11.06 -9.21 -3.01
N ALA A 83 10.33 -8.42 -3.82
CA ALA A 83 10.64 -8.22 -5.24
C ALA A 83 11.67 -7.11 -5.49
N ALA A 84 11.62 -6.02 -4.72
CA ALA A 84 12.49 -4.86 -4.81
C ALA A 84 12.87 -4.38 -3.39
N PRO A 85 13.91 -4.96 -2.79
CA PRO A 85 14.32 -4.66 -1.41
C PRO A 85 14.84 -3.22 -1.25
N GLU A 86 15.30 -2.59 -2.33
CA GLU A 86 15.76 -1.19 -2.37
C GLU A 86 14.63 -0.16 -2.56
N ASN A 87 13.36 -0.61 -2.57
CA ASN A 87 12.21 0.26 -2.79
C ASN A 87 11.96 1.16 -1.58
N LEU A 88 12.58 2.35 -1.58
CA LEU A 88 12.47 3.37 -0.54
C LEU A 88 11.02 3.65 -0.08
N PRO A 89 10.04 3.92 -0.97
CA PRO A 89 8.69 4.22 -0.50
C PRO A 89 8.00 3.02 0.15
N ALA A 90 8.35 1.78 -0.21
CA ALA A 90 7.87 0.59 0.49
C ALA A 90 8.48 0.46 1.91
N ILE A 91 9.79 0.69 2.04
CA ILE A 91 10.49 0.70 3.35
C ILE A 91 9.88 1.78 4.26
N GLN A 92 9.67 2.99 3.73
CA GLN A 92 9.08 4.09 4.48
C GLN A 92 7.65 3.78 4.93
N ALA A 93 6.84 3.17 4.06
CA ALA A 93 5.49 2.76 4.40
C ALA A 93 5.49 1.68 5.49
N LEU A 94 6.37 0.67 5.43
CA LEU A 94 6.49 -0.34 6.48
C LEU A 94 6.99 0.24 7.82
N ALA A 95 7.92 1.20 7.78
CA ALA A 95 8.34 1.91 8.98
C ALA A 95 7.17 2.73 9.59
N GLN A 96 6.33 3.35 8.75
CA GLN A 96 5.12 4.02 9.21
C GLN A 96 4.09 3.03 9.79
N LEU A 97 3.93 1.88 9.15
CA LEU A 97 3.09 0.78 9.61
C LEU A 97 3.48 0.32 11.01
N ASN A 98 4.76 0.00 11.21
CA ASN A 98 5.27 -0.47 12.50
C ASN A 98 5.09 0.58 13.59
N ARG A 99 5.24 1.88 13.28
CA ARG A 99 4.94 2.97 14.22
C ARG A 99 3.46 3.01 14.59
N ARG A 100 2.55 2.84 13.62
CA ARG A 100 1.10 2.77 13.89
C ARG A 100 0.74 1.53 14.71
N VAL A 101 1.21 0.35 14.31
CA VAL A 101 0.99 -0.90 15.04
C VAL A 101 1.53 -0.79 16.47
N ALA A 102 2.73 -0.27 16.67
CA ALA A 102 3.30 -0.05 18.01
C ALA A 102 2.48 0.96 18.85
N ALA A 103 1.97 2.02 18.22
CA ALA A 103 1.11 2.99 18.89
C ALA A 103 -0.28 2.42 19.25
N THR A 104 -0.78 1.45 18.48
CA THR A 104 -2.07 0.79 18.76
C THR A 104 -1.89 -0.40 19.71
N GLY A 105 -0.73 -1.04 19.67
CA GLY A 105 -0.31 -2.14 20.57
C GLY A 105 -0.03 -1.72 22.01
N GLY A 106 -0.12 -0.42 22.33
CA GLY A 106 -0.20 0.07 23.71
C GLY A 106 -1.51 -0.27 24.41
N ALA A 107 -2.53 -0.73 23.68
CA ALA A 107 -3.79 -1.22 24.24
C ALA A 107 -4.13 -2.61 23.68
N LEU A 108 -3.78 -3.65 24.45
CA LEU A 108 -4.24 -5.04 24.32
C LEU A 108 -3.83 -5.81 23.04
N PHE A 109 -2.76 -6.61 23.10
CA PHE A 109 -2.82 -8.00 23.54
C PHE A 109 -1.43 -8.62 23.37
N VAL A 110 -0.74 -8.81 24.48
CA VAL A 110 0.42 -9.69 24.57
C VAL A 110 -0.02 -11.10 24.18
N HIS A 111 0.42 -11.58 23.03
CA HIS A 111 0.55 -13.02 22.80
C HIS A 111 1.94 -13.44 23.29
N PRO A 112 2.07 -14.09 24.46
CA PRO A 112 3.35 -14.62 24.92
C PRO A 112 3.70 -15.88 24.11
N SER A 113 4.17 -15.72 22.87
CA SER A 113 4.73 -16.85 22.10
C SER A 113 6.06 -16.58 21.41
N SER A 114 6.59 -15.35 21.41
CA SER A 114 8.02 -15.13 21.07
C SER A 114 8.83 -14.96 22.33
N VAL A 115 8.94 -16.07 23.06
CA VAL A 115 10.00 -16.26 24.04
C VAL A 115 11.34 -16.15 23.31
N LEU A 116 12.22 -15.34 23.88
CA LEU A 116 13.66 -15.29 23.69
C LEU A 116 14.26 -16.50 22.94
N ASN A 117 15.07 -16.22 21.92
CA ASN A 117 16.34 -16.94 21.83
C ASN A 117 17.48 -16.01 21.36
N PRO A 118 18.18 -15.35 22.30
CA PRO A 118 19.46 -14.70 22.02
C PRO A 118 20.56 -15.77 22.07
N GLN A 119 20.95 -16.32 20.93
CA GLN A 119 22.21 -17.07 20.83
C GLN A 119 23.29 -16.11 20.34
N VAL A 120 23.92 -15.47 21.33
CA VAL A 120 25.32 -15.04 21.30
C VAL A 120 26.15 -16.25 20.85
N GLN A 121 26.84 -16.14 19.72
CA GLN A 121 27.92 -17.08 19.40
C GLN A 121 29.23 -16.49 19.93
N ALA A 122 29.91 -17.35 20.69
CA ALA A 122 31.22 -17.16 21.31
C ALA A 122 32.36 -17.04 20.30
#